data_AF-O30801-F1
#
_entry.id   AF-O30801-F1
#
_cell.length_a   1.000
_cell.length_b   1.000
_cell.length_c   1.000
_cell.angle_alpha   90.00
_cell.angle_beta   90.00
_cell.angle_gamma   90.00
#
_symmetry.space_group_name_H-M   'P 1'
#
loop_
_entity.id
_entity.type
_entity.pdbx_description
1 polymer ?
#
loop_
_entity_poly.entity_id
_entity_poly.type
_entity_poly.pdbx_seq_one_letter_code
_entity_poly.pdbx_strand_id
1 'polypeptide(L)'
;LQTITVDRQRENARVRAELARIDAELARNGTATGELTLRQRDTENGHRRRVVADLQATRQQLLETEASLPIARDLLESRARRLAASDGGTESTGWNVEVTRTQRDRAVTFRASLTSVLLPGDVVQVSPAKAGTGEAPAPAPTRGGAAAPGPVSQAAPALRSSIETR
;
A
#
# COMPACT_ATOMS: atom_id res chain seq x y z
N LEU A 1 -92.17 42.17 -7.95
CA LEU A 1 -91.90 40.97 -7.11
C LEU A 1 -91.12 39.90 -7.89
N GLN A 2 -91.52 39.53 -9.11
CA GLN A 2 -90.80 38.51 -9.92
C GLN A 2 -89.35 38.88 -10.29
N THR A 3 -89.05 40.15 -10.52
CA THR A 3 -87.68 40.62 -10.83
C THR A 3 -86.72 40.41 -9.66
N ILE A 4 -87.13 40.79 -8.45
CA ILE A 4 -86.35 40.61 -7.21
C ILE A 4 -86.05 39.12 -6.96
N THR A 5 -86.99 38.23 -7.25
CA THR A 5 -86.76 36.79 -7.10
C THR A 5 -85.76 36.24 -8.11
N VAL A 6 -85.77 36.74 -9.35
CA VAL A 6 -84.80 36.33 -10.39
C VAL A 6 -83.40 36.84 -10.05
N ASP A 7 -83.27 38.09 -9.60
CA ASP A 7 -81.98 38.66 -9.20
C ASP A 7 -81.40 37.92 -7.99
N ARG A 8 -82.24 37.61 -7.00
CA ARG A 8 -81.84 36.79 -5.85
C ARG A 8 -81.42 35.36 -6.24
N GLN A 9 -82.06 34.77 -7.25
CA GLN A 9 -81.67 33.46 -7.78
C GLN A 9 -80.33 33.52 -8.51
N ARG A 10 -80.10 34.55 -9.32
CA ARG A 10 -78.81 34.77 -10.01
C ARG A 10 -77.68 34.97 -9.01
N GLU A 11 -77.91 35.77 -7.98
CA GLU A 11 -76.91 36.00 -6.95
C GLU A 11 -76.60 34.71 -6.17
N ASN A 12 -77.62 33.95 -5.78
CA ASN A 12 -77.40 32.63 -5.16
C ASN A 12 -76.64 31.67 -6.08
N ALA A 13 -76.89 31.68 -7.38
CA ALA A 13 -76.17 30.84 -8.33
C ALA A 13 -74.69 31.25 -8.44
N ARG A 14 -74.37 32.56 -8.43
CA ARG A 14 -73.00 33.07 -8.41
C ARG A 14 -72.26 32.65 -7.14
N VAL A 15 -72.87 32.87 -5.97
CA VAL A 15 -72.28 32.47 -4.68
C VAL A 15 -72.02 30.97 -4.63
N ARG A 16 -72.95 30.14 -5.12
CA ARG A 16 -72.75 28.69 -5.19
C ARG A 16 -71.61 28.28 -6.13
N ALA A 17 -71.46 28.97 -7.26
CA ALA A 17 -70.35 28.72 -8.19
C ALA A 17 -69.00 29.12 -7.58
N GLU A 18 -68.95 30.24 -6.87
CA GLU A 18 -67.75 30.67 -6.14
C GLU A 18 -67.38 29.70 -5.01
N LEU A 19 -68.36 29.25 -4.22
CA LEU A 19 -68.15 28.22 -3.20
C LEU A 19 -67.60 26.93 -3.79
N ALA A 20 -68.22 26.43 -4.87
CA ALA A 20 -67.74 25.21 -5.55
C ALA A 20 -66.31 25.38 -6.09
N ARG A 21 -65.94 26.58 -6.55
CA ARG A 21 -64.57 26.89 -6.98
C ARG A 21 -63.60 26.87 -5.79
N ILE A 22 -63.94 27.51 -4.68
CA ILE A 22 -63.12 27.55 -3.47
C ILE A 22 -62.93 26.13 -2.92
N ASP A 23 -63.98 25.31 -2.89
CA ASP A 23 -63.91 23.91 -2.46
C ASP A 23 -62.97 23.09 -3.36
N ALA A 24 -63.01 23.31 -4.67
CA ALA A 24 -62.10 22.66 -5.60
C ALA A 24 -60.64 23.12 -5.40
N GLU A 25 -60.40 24.41 -5.13
CA GLU A 25 -59.08 24.94 -4.81
C GLU A 25 -58.56 24.40 -3.46
N LEU A 26 -59.44 24.28 -2.45
CA LEU A 26 -59.12 23.69 -1.16
C LEU A 26 -58.74 22.20 -1.29
N ALA A 27 -59.51 21.44 -2.07
CA ALA A 27 -59.20 20.03 -2.34
C ALA A 27 -57.84 19.88 -3.02
N ARG A 28 -57.54 20.73 -4.03
CA ARG A 28 -56.22 20.75 -4.69
C ARG A 28 -55.10 21.08 -3.70
N ASN A 29 -55.26 22.10 -2.88
CA ASN A 29 -54.27 22.47 -1.87
C ASN A 29 -54.05 21.35 -0.84
N GLY A 30 -55.13 20.65 -0.44
CA GLY A 30 -55.05 19.47 0.40
C GLY A 30 -54.22 18.35 -0.23
N THR A 31 -54.44 18.06 -1.52
CA THR A 31 -53.65 17.06 -2.25
C THR A 31 -52.17 17.48 -2.39
N ALA A 32 -51.91 18.75 -2.72
CA ALA A 32 -50.56 19.28 -2.85
C ALA A 32 -49.80 19.23 -1.52
N THR A 33 -50.47 19.54 -0.40
CA THR A 33 -49.88 19.43 0.94
C THR A 33 -49.56 17.97 1.26
N GLY A 34 -50.48 17.05 0.97
CA GLY A 34 -50.23 15.61 1.12
C GLY A 34 -48.99 15.15 0.35
N GLU A 35 -48.87 15.53 -0.93
CA GLU A 35 -47.69 15.22 -1.74
C GLU A 35 -46.40 15.81 -1.17
N LEU A 36 -46.42 17.08 -0.74
CA LEU A 36 -45.26 17.73 -0.13
C LEU A 36 -44.81 17.03 1.16
N THR A 37 -45.76 16.60 2.00
CA THR A 37 -45.41 15.85 3.23
C THR A 37 -44.77 14.49 2.92
N LEU A 38 -45.21 13.81 1.85
CA LEU A 38 -44.59 12.56 1.40
C LEU A 38 -43.18 12.81 0.89
N ARG A 39 -42.99 13.80 0.01
CA ARG A 39 -41.65 14.20 -0.49
C ARG A 39 -40.71 14.59 0.64
N GLN A 40 -41.20 15.31 1.65
CA GLN A 40 -40.41 15.64 2.84
C GLN A 40 -39.96 14.37 3.57
N ARG A 41 -40.88 13.43 3.84
CA ARG A 41 -40.52 12.16 4.49
C ARG A 41 -39.53 11.34 3.67
N ASP A 42 -39.69 11.28 2.36
CA ASP A 42 -38.80 10.53 1.48
C ASP A 42 -37.39 11.12 1.45
N THR A 43 -37.28 12.45 1.39
CA THR A 43 -35.99 13.14 1.46
C THR A 43 -35.31 12.97 2.81
N GLU A 44 -36.04 13.08 3.92
CA GLU A 44 -35.52 12.79 5.26
C GLU A 44 -35.05 11.33 5.39
N ASN A 45 -35.85 10.37 4.92
CA ASN A 45 -35.51 8.96 4.96
C ASN A 45 -34.27 8.66 4.09
N GLY A 46 -34.20 9.26 2.90
CA GLY A 46 -33.03 9.15 2.02
C GLY A 46 -31.78 9.79 2.63
N HIS A 47 -31.92 10.89 3.38
CA HIS A 47 -30.82 11.48 4.12
C HIS A 47 -30.36 10.60 5.28
N ARG A 48 -31.29 10.12 6.13
CA ARG A 48 -30.97 9.20 7.24
C ARG A 48 -30.25 7.94 6.76
N ARG A 49 -30.73 7.33 5.67
CA ARG A 49 -30.08 6.15 5.07
C ARG A 49 -28.64 6.43 4.62
N ARG A 50 -28.41 7.58 3.98
CA ARG A 50 -27.05 8.02 3.59
C ARG A 50 -26.15 8.22 4.79
N VAL A 51 -26.62 8.95 5.80
CA VAL A 51 -25.84 9.19 7.03
C VAL A 51 -25.46 7.89 7.72
N VAL A 52 -26.37 6.92 7.83
CA VAL A 52 -26.07 5.61 8.42
C VAL A 52 -25.04 4.84 7.59
N ALA A 53 -25.16 4.85 6.26
CA ALA A 53 -24.19 4.20 5.39
C ALA A 53 -22.79 4.84 5.50
N ASP A 54 -22.70 6.17 5.51
CA ASP A 54 -21.45 6.90 5.66
C ASP A 54 -20.80 6.65 7.03
N LEU A 55 -21.60 6.60 8.10
CA LEU A 55 -21.13 6.24 9.44
C LEU A 55 -20.60 4.80 9.51
N GLN A 56 -21.26 3.85 8.85
CA GLN A 56 -20.78 2.48 8.79
C GLN A 56 -19.48 2.36 7.99
N ALA A 57 -19.39 3.05 6.84
CA ALA A 57 -18.19 3.07 6.02
C ALA A 57 -16.99 3.69 6.76
N THR A 58 -17.19 4.84 7.40
CA THR A 58 -16.14 5.51 8.19
C THR A 58 -15.71 4.70 9.41
N ARG A 59 -16.65 4.04 10.09
CA ARG A 59 -16.34 3.12 11.19
C ARG A 59 -15.52 1.93 10.71
N GLN A 60 -15.86 1.35 9.56
CA GLN A 60 -15.11 0.24 8.98
C GLN A 60 -13.69 0.67 8.61
N GLN A 61 -13.54 1.83 7.95
CA GLN A 61 -12.24 2.41 7.65
C GLN A 61 -11.41 2.66 8.92
N LEU A 62 -12.03 3.17 9.99
CA LEU A 62 -11.34 3.38 11.25
C LEU A 62 -10.81 2.07 11.82
N LEU A 63 -11.62 1.02 11.86
CA LEU A 63 -11.20 -0.30 12.34
C LEU A 63 -10.06 -0.90 11.51
N GLU A 64 -10.11 -0.74 10.18
CA GLU A 64 -9.02 -1.17 9.29
C GLU A 64 -7.72 -0.40 9.56
N THR A 65 -7.81 0.92 9.75
CA THR A 65 -6.64 1.74 10.08
C THR A 65 -6.08 1.39 11.45
N GLU A 66 -6.91 1.22 12.48
CA GLU A 66 -6.51 0.81 13.83
C GLU A 66 -5.84 -0.57 13.83
N ALA A 67 -6.34 -1.51 13.03
CA ALA A 67 -5.71 -2.82 12.85
C ALA A 67 -4.33 -2.74 12.17
N SER A 68 -4.16 -1.82 11.22
CA SER A 68 -2.88 -1.61 10.50
C SER A 68 -1.83 -0.82 11.30
N LEU A 69 -2.28 0.00 12.26
CA LEU A 69 -1.47 0.93 13.02
C LEU A 69 -0.35 0.27 13.85
N PRO A 70 -0.56 -0.84 14.59
CA PRO A 70 0.54 -1.50 15.31
C PRO A 70 1.61 -2.03 14.36
N ILE A 71 1.22 -2.61 13.23
CA ILE A 71 2.16 -3.12 12.21
C ILE A 71 3.02 -1.98 11.65
N ALA A 72 2.41 -0.83 11.35
CA ALA A 72 3.12 0.35 10.89
C ALA A 72 4.11 0.88 11.95
N ARG A 73 3.74 0.84 13.24
CA ARG A 73 4.63 1.22 14.35
C ARG A 73 5.81 0.26 14.49
N ASP A 74 5.57 -1.04 14.46
CA ASP A 74 6.62 -2.06 14.55
C ASP A 74 7.60 -1.95 13.37
N LEU A 75 7.09 -1.68 12.17
CA LEU A 75 7.92 -1.46 10.99
C LEU A 75 8.78 -0.19 11.13
N LEU A 76 8.21 0.90 11.63
CA LEU A 76 8.94 2.14 11.91
C LEU A 76 10.04 1.91 12.95
N GLU A 77 9.72 1.22 14.05
CA GLU A 77 10.69 0.91 15.10
C GLU A 77 11.81 -0.01 14.59
N SER A 78 11.48 -1.05 13.83
CA SER A 78 12.48 -1.94 13.22
C SER A 78 13.40 -1.19 12.25
N ARG A 79 12.87 -0.23 11.50
CA ARG A 79 13.66 0.63 10.61
C ARG A 79 14.55 1.57 11.41
N ALA A 80 14.05 2.18 12.47
CA ALA A 80 14.84 3.02 13.36
C ALA A 80 15.99 2.23 14.01
N ARG A 81 15.72 1.01 14.49
CA ARG A 81 16.76 0.12 15.04
C ARG A 81 17.81 -0.26 14.00
N ARG A 82 17.41 -0.59 12.76
CA ARG A 82 18.35 -0.88 11.67
C ARG A 82 19.21 0.33 11.31
N LEU A 83 18.62 1.53 11.26
CA LEU A 83 19.35 2.76 10.97
C LEU A 83 20.33 3.11 12.10
N ALA A 84 19.92 2.99 13.36
CA ALA A 84 20.81 3.18 14.50
C ALA A 84 21.96 2.15 14.50
N ALA A 85 21.68 0.90 14.13
CA ALA A 85 22.70 -0.13 13.97
C ALA A 85 23.64 0.14 12.78
N SER A 86 23.19 0.84 11.73
CA SER A 86 24.05 1.26 10.61
C SER A 86 24.81 2.56 10.89
N ASP A 87 24.24 3.50 11.67
CA ASP A 87 24.86 4.79 12.02
C ASP A 87 25.89 4.67 13.15
N GLY A 88 25.86 3.58 13.93
CA GLY A 88 26.94 3.19 14.85
C GLY A 88 28.28 2.86 14.17
N GLY A 89 28.32 2.90 12.83
CA GLY A 89 29.51 2.74 12.01
C GLY A 89 29.84 3.99 11.19
N THR A 90 30.00 5.15 11.84
CA THR A 90 30.75 6.29 11.28
C THR A 90 32.26 6.13 11.46
N GLU A 91 32.74 4.89 11.56
CA GLU A 91 34.12 4.52 11.25
C GLU A 91 34.09 3.59 10.05
N SER A 92 34.97 3.88 9.08
CA SER A 92 35.15 3.21 7.78
C SER A 92 34.42 1.88 7.66
N THR A 93 33.47 1.79 6.72
CA THR A 93 32.86 0.53 6.32
C THR A 93 33.97 -0.51 6.21
N GLY A 94 34.04 -1.40 7.19
CA GLY A 94 35.17 -2.30 7.40
C GLY A 94 35.15 -3.35 6.31
N TRP A 95 35.63 -2.99 5.13
CA TRP A 95 35.82 -3.86 4.00
C TRP A 95 37.29 -3.81 3.65
N ASN A 96 37.94 -4.96 3.68
CA ASN A 96 39.26 -5.12 3.12
C ASN A 96 39.09 -5.47 1.64
N VAL A 97 39.53 -4.55 0.77
CA VAL A 97 39.53 -4.75 -0.68
C VAL A 97 40.96 -5.09 -1.09
N GLU A 98 41.15 -6.31 -1.59
CA GLU A 98 42.42 -6.77 -2.14
C GLU A 98 42.29 -6.92 -3.65
N VAL A 99 43.26 -6.39 -4.38
CA VAL A 99 43.29 -6.41 -5.85
C VAL A 99 44.48 -7.22 -6.28
N THR A 100 44.22 -8.26 -7.07
CA THR A 100 45.26 -9.08 -7.69
C THR A 100 45.38 -8.70 -9.16
N ARG A 101 46.55 -8.18 -9.55
CA ARG A 101 46.88 -7.78 -10.92
C ARG A 101 47.85 -8.78 -11.54
N THR A 102 47.51 -9.32 -12.71
CA THR A 102 48.40 -10.18 -13.49
C THR A 102 49.12 -9.38 -14.56
N GLN A 103 50.45 -9.23 -14.46
CA GLN A 103 51.27 -8.58 -15.47
C GLN A 103 52.44 -9.49 -15.85
N ARG A 104 52.56 -9.85 -17.14
CA ARG A 104 53.66 -10.64 -17.70
C ARG A 104 53.97 -11.92 -16.88
N ASP A 105 52.97 -12.80 -16.75
CA ASP A 105 53.02 -14.08 -16.01
C ASP A 105 53.30 -14.01 -14.51
N ARG A 106 53.19 -12.83 -13.88
CA ARG A 106 53.26 -12.68 -12.43
C ARG A 106 52.00 -12.02 -11.87
N ALA A 107 51.42 -12.62 -10.83
CA ALA A 107 50.30 -12.06 -10.08
C ALA A 107 50.84 -11.26 -8.88
N VAL A 108 50.38 -10.02 -8.73
CA VAL A 108 50.71 -9.14 -7.60
C VAL A 108 49.42 -8.76 -6.90
N THR A 109 49.30 -9.13 -5.63
CA THR A 109 48.15 -8.79 -4.78
C THR A 109 48.51 -7.60 -3.90
N PHE A 110 47.68 -6.56 -3.90
CA PHE A 110 47.84 -5.40 -3.03
C PHE A 110 46.50 -4.98 -2.42
N ARG A 111 46.56 -4.35 -1.24
CA ARG A 111 45.39 -3.79 -0.57
C ARG A 111 45.00 -2.47 -1.23
N ALA A 112 43.79 -2.40 -1.76
CA ALA A 112 43.28 -1.21 -2.43
C ALA A 112 42.75 -0.18 -1.43
N SER A 113 43.14 1.07 -1.62
CA SER A 113 42.50 2.25 -1.01
C SER A 113 41.31 2.70 -1.85
N LEU A 114 40.44 3.56 -1.29
CA LEU A 114 39.29 4.13 -2.01
C LEU A 114 39.65 4.86 -3.31
N THR A 115 40.90 5.32 -3.44
CA THR A 115 41.41 6.06 -4.60
C THR A 115 42.22 5.20 -5.57
N SER A 116 42.27 3.89 -5.37
CA SER A 116 43.04 2.97 -6.21
C SER A 116 42.41 2.77 -7.59
N VAL A 117 43.16 3.02 -8.66
CA VAL A 117 42.71 2.85 -10.06
C VAL A 117 42.77 1.38 -10.45
N LEU A 118 41.61 0.82 -10.81
CA LEU A 118 41.47 -0.55 -11.31
C LEU A 118 41.71 -0.59 -12.83
N LEU A 119 42.40 -1.65 -13.29
CA LEU A 119 42.64 -1.92 -14.70
C LEU A 119 41.81 -3.13 -15.17
N PRO A 120 41.44 -3.19 -16.46
CA PRO A 120 40.81 -4.37 -17.04
C PRO A 120 41.69 -5.62 -16.86
N GLY A 121 41.13 -6.67 -16.27
CA GLY A 121 41.86 -7.91 -15.95
C GLY A 121 42.29 -8.04 -14.49
N ASP A 122 42.08 -7.02 -13.66
CA ASP A 122 42.28 -7.10 -12.22
C ASP A 122 41.19 -7.96 -11.54
N VAL A 123 41.59 -8.84 -10.63
CA VAL A 123 40.67 -9.62 -9.78
C VAL A 123 40.52 -8.90 -8.44
N VAL A 124 39.29 -8.48 -8.12
CA VAL A 124 38.97 -7.75 -6.88
C VAL A 124 38.32 -8.70 -5.88
N GLN A 125 38.94 -8.84 -4.71
CA GLN A 125 38.41 -9.61 -3.59
C GLN A 125 37.97 -8.64 -2.50
N VAL A 126 36.68 -8.65 -2.19
CA VAL A 126 36.08 -7.84 -1.12
C VAL A 126 35.75 -8.75 0.04
N SER A 127 36.36 -8.48 1.20
CA SER A 127 36.11 -9.22 2.44
C SER A 127 35.70 -8.25 3.55
N PRO A 128 34.81 -8.64 4.46
CA PRO A 128 34.55 -7.85 5.65
C PRO A 128 35.84 -7.80 6.49
N ALA A 129 36.23 -6.60 6.93
CA ALA A 129 37.35 -6.35 7.83
C ALA A 129 37.05 -7.05 9.15
N LYS A 130 37.55 -8.27 9.27
CA LYS A 130 37.45 -9.08 10.46
C LYS A 130 38.12 -8.32 11.61
N ALA A 131 37.38 -8.05 12.67
CA ALA A 131 37.95 -7.50 13.89
C ALA A 131 39.08 -8.43 14.40
N GLY A 132 40.30 -7.89 14.39
CA GLY A 132 41.55 -8.36 15.00
C GLY A 132 41.78 -9.86 15.25
N THR A 133 42.78 -10.45 14.57
CA THR A 133 43.94 -11.11 15.22
C THR A 133 45.03 -11.25 14.17
N GLY A 134 46.24 -10.76 14.45
CA GLY A 134 47.37 -10.87 13.55
C GLY A 134 47.96 -12.27 13.54
N GLU A 135 48.29 -12.79 12.35
CA GLU A 135 49.45 -13.62 12.11
C GLU A 135 49.72 -13.64 10.60
N ALA A 136 50.95 -13.27 10.22
CA ALA A 136 51.38 -13.29 8.83
C ALA A 136 51.46 -14.74 8.31
N PRO A 137 50.93 -15.06 7.11
CA PRO A 137 51.19 -16.37 6.53
C PRO A 137 52.60 -16.36 5.91
N ALA A 138 53.47 -17.23 6.43
CA ALA A 138 54.76 -17.59 5.84
C ALA A 138 54.58 -18.18 4.42
N PRO A 139 55.55 -18.01 3.51
CA PRO A 139 55.46 -18.51 2.15
C PRO A 139 55.54 -20.05 2.08
N ALA A 140 54.70 -20.62 1.23
CA ALA A 140 54.54 -22.07 1.03
C ALA A 140 55.83 -22.78 0.52
N PRO A 141 56.15 -23.99 1.01
CA PRO A 141 57.12 -24.86 0.36
C PRO A 141 56.51 -25.63 -0.82
N THR A 142 57.36 -25.86 -1.80
CA THR A 142 57.12 -26.38 -3.14
C THR A 142 56.85 -27.90 -3.16
N ARG A 143 56.06 -28.34 -4.15
CA ARG A 143 55.67 -29.72 -4.55
C ARG A 143 56.73 -30.82 -4.37
N GLY A 144 56.24 -32.01 -3.96
CA GLY A 144 56.86 -33.29 -4.33
C GLY A 144 56.01 -34.52 -3.94
N GLY A 145 55.49 -35.24 -4.95
CA GLY A 145 55.43 -36.72 -4.95
C GLY A 145 54.23 -37.48 -4.34
N ALA A 146 53.38 -37.99 -5.25
CA ALA A 146 52.81 -39.36 -5.30
C ALA A 146 51.93 -39.91 -4.14
N ALA A 147 50.63 -40.11 -4.43
CA ALA A 147 49.98 -41.43 -4.59
C ALA A 147 48.43 -41.29 -4.58
N ALA A 148 47.78 -41.94 -5.55
CA ALA A 148 46.33 -42.01 -5.77
C ALA A 148 45.68 -43.16 -4.93
N PRO A 149 44.41 -43.60 -5.15
CA PRO A 149 43.14 -42.91 -5.50
C PRO A 149 41.89 -43.38 -4.68
N GLY A 150 40.83 -42.54 -4.69
CA GLY A 150 39.41 -42.94 -4.81
C GLY A 150 38.59 -43.31 -3.55
N PRO A 151 37.23 -43.43 -3.64
CA PRO A 151 36.36 -43.13 -4.77
C PRO A 151 35.22 -42.12 -4.49
N VAL A 152 34.70 -41.60 -5.60
CA VAL A 152 33.46 -40.87 -5.77
C VAL A 152 32.23 -41.74 -5.42
N SER A 153 31.24 -41.17 -4.75
CA SER A 153 29.86 -41.67 -4.83
C SER A 153 28.94 -40.51 -5.23
N GLN A 154 28.58 -40.54 -6.51
CA GLN A 154 27.38 -39.90 -7.05
C GLN A 154 26.15 -40.32 -6.26
N ALA A 155 25.20 -39.40 -6.11
CA ALA A 155 23.79 -39.65 -6.42
C ALA A 155 23.01 -38.33 -6.33
N ALA A 156 22.86 -37.67 -7.48
CA ALA A 156 21.59 -37.03 -7.81
C ALA A 156 20.63 -38.14 -8.27
N PRO A 157 19.31 -37.96 -8.08
CA PRO A 157 18.51 -37.90 -9.28
C PRO A 157 17.49 -36.76 -9.27
N ALA A 158 17.17 -36.37 -10.49
CA ALA A 158 16.37 -35.24 -10.89
C ALA A 158 14.87 -35.56 -11.01
N LEU A 159 14.12 -34.47 -11.29
CA LEU A 159 12.84 -34.39 -12.00
C LEU A 159 11.56 -34.63 -11.17
N ARG A 160 10.72 -33.59 -11.09
CA ARG A 160 9.66 -33.40 -12.10
C ARG A 160 9.06 -31.98 -12.03
N SER A 161 9.26 -31.26 -13.13
CA SER A 161 8.41 -30.19 -13.62
C SER A 161 7.06 -30.76 -14.10
N SER A 162 5.96 -30.09 -13.80
CA SER A 162 4.83 -29.95 -14.74
C SER A 162 3.99 -28.74 -14.33
N ILE A 163 4.13 -27.72 -15.17
CA ILE A 163 3.27 -26.56 -15.34
C ILE A 163 2.37 -26.87 -16.57
N GLU A 164 1.25 -26.15 -16.65
CA GLU A 164 0.28 -26.00 -17.77
C GLU A 164 -0.90 -26.99 -17.81
N THR A 165 -2.15 -26.56 -17.61
CA THR A 165 -3.00 -25.59 -18.36
C THR A 165 -3.48 -26.16 -19.70
N ARG A 166 -4.68 -26.75 -19.73
CA ARG A 166 -5.78 -26.35 -20.64
C ARG A 166 -7.09 -27.03 -20.25
#